data_AF-A0A7S2GCY0-F1
#
_entry.id   AF-A0A7S2GCY0-F1
#
_cell.length_a   1.000
_cell.length_b   1.000
_cell.length_c   1.000
_cell.angle_alpha   90.00
_cell.angle_beta   90.00
_cell.angle_gamma   90.00
#
_symmetry.space_group_name_H-M   'P 1'
#
loop_
_entity.id
_entity.type
_entity.pdbx_description
1 polymer ?
#
loop_
_entity_poly.entity_id
_entity_poly.type
_entity_poly.pdbx_seq_one_letter_code
_entity_poly.pdbx_strand_id
1 'polypeptide(L)'
;FDVLHKHGVFDKIVALCPDVAFAKKRLISRTARYTGLTSVLEFVEGTPSTAADKFEGVNSWLAFNADPADIIAQVGAAKAAGVKNIVAVVSSDVDFGPAEAELKDSGVTYTFIRTGAIVDGKEGTNPFVCGEIATGLGADAVVTRDEAVRIAAECFMIESAGGKAFTLQNGDEKAMAYLKKLRGEGKSRQEEIMYAIAGGLGEFIEEVKEVEEKAAAKKEAEDKPKFVSTQTAEERTAEIDALILKGQEKLKARQEQEYIDAAKIELQVEFAKQKWSEGGISDSAEYEEKYLAQYVEDLKERAYFDEDGVLNFVREEDLDQMSEEELAELDAELEAEEAKEANASLAGAKDE
;
A
#
# COMPACT_ATOMS: atom_id res chain seq x y z
N PHE A 1 20.90 -36.63 -8.29
CA PHE A 1 22.24 -36.90 -7.72
C PHE A 1 23.16 -35.69 -7.73
N ASP A 2 23.40 -35.04 -8.88
CA ASP A 2 24.23 -33.81 -8.92
C ASP A 2 23.73 -32.74 -7.92
N VAL A 3 22.42 -32.52 -7.83
CA VAL A 3 21.83 -31.57 -6.87
C VAL A 3 22.10 -31.98 -5.41
N LEU A 4 21.85 -33.24 -5.05
CA LEU A 4 22.15 -33.76 -3.71
C LEU A 4 23.62 -33.59 -3.34
N HIS A 5 24.52 -33.90 -4.26
CA HIS A 5 25.96 -33.78 -4.02
C HIS A 5 26.42 -32.33 -3.82
N LYS A 6 25.78 -31.35 -4.47
CA LYS A 6 26.10 -29.93 -4.29
C LYS A 6 25.85 -29.43 -2.86
N HIS A 7 25.01 -30.09 -2.08
CA HIS A 7 24.85 -29.74 -0.67
C HIS A 7 26.10 -30.05 0.16
N GLY A 8 26.93 -31.01 -0.27
CA GLY A 8 28.19 -31.34 0.41
C GLY A 8 28.03 -31.99 1.79
N VAL A 9 26.82 -32.44 2.14
CA VAL A 9 26.50 -33.05 3.45
C VAL A 9 26.42 -34.58 3.42
N PHE A 10 26.45 -35.18 2.24
CA PHE A 10 26.32 -36.63 2.07
C PHE A 10 27.69 -37.26 1.85
N ASP A 11 28.17 -38.04 2.82
CA ASP A 11 29.43 -38.80 2.70
C ASP A 11 29.35 -39.85 1.58
N LYS A 12 28.15 -40.43 1.39
CA LYS A 12 27.87 -41.47 0.41
C LYS A 12 26.44 -41.35 -0.10
N ILE A 13 26.26 -41.58 -1.39
CA ILE A 13 24.97 -41.59 -2.07
C ILE A 13 24.80 -42.97 -2.72
N VAL A 14 23.76 -43.70 -2.33
CA VAL A 14 23.45 -45.03 -2.89
C VAL A 14 22.25 -44.90 -3.82
N ALA A 15 22.47 -45.17 -5.10
CA ALA A 15 21.41 -45.24 -6.11
C ALA A 15 20.93 -46.69 -6.23
N LEU A 16 19.70 -46.95 -5.77
CA LEU A 16 19.03 -48.23 -5.99
C LEU A 16 18.47 -48.26 -7.41
N CYS A 17 18.88 -49.25 -8.22
CA CYS A 17 18.51 -49.32 -9.64
C CYS A 17 18.23 -50.78 -10.05
N PRO A 18 17.21 -51.06 -10.88
CA PRO A 18 16.97 -52.42 -11.37
C PRO A 18 18.08 -52.95 -12.30
N ASP A 19 18.76 -52.05 -13.02
CA ASP A 19 19.90 -52.38 -13.88
C ASP A 19 21.01 -51.34 -13.68
N VAL A 20 22.08 -51.75 -13.01
CA VAL A 20 23.23 -50.89 -12.70
C VAL A 20 23.97 -50.43 -13.95
N ALA A 21 24.10 -51.28 -14.98
CA ALA A 21 24.83 -50.95 -16.20
C ALA A 21 24.08 -49.90 -17.02
N PHE A 22 22.75 -50.04 -17.11
CA PHE A 22 21.88 -49.06 -17.74
C PHE A 22 21.85 -47.75 -16.94
N ALA A 23 21.69 -47.83 -15.62
CA ALA A 23 21.66 -46.68 -14.72
C ALA A 23 22.94 -45.83 -14.83
N LYS A 24 24.12 -46.44 -14.80
CA LYS A 24 25.40 -45.74 -14.96
C LYS A 24 25.49 -44.96 -16.27
N LYS A 25 24.95 -45.48 -17.38
CA LYS A 25 24.96 -44.77 -18.68
C LYS A 25 24.05 -43.55 -18.70
N ARG A 26 22.94 -43.57 -17.95
CA ARG A 26 21.90 -42.55 -18.00
C ARG A 26 22.00 -41.50 -16.90
N LEU A 27 22.51 -41.89 -15.73
CA LEU A 27 22.54 -41.06 -14.52
C LEU A 27 23.90 -40.41 -14.25
N ILE A 28 24.97 -40.87 -14.89
CA ILE A 28 26.29 -40.22 -14.81
C ILE A 28 26.42 -39.21 -15.95
N SER A 29 26.21 -37.94 -15.62
CA SER A 29 26.44 -36.82 -16.53
C SER A 29 27.95 -36.65 -16.83
N ARG A 30 28.32 -35.95 -17.93
CA ARG A 30 29.74 -35.59 -18.17
C ARG A 30 30.30 -34.73 -17.04
N THR A 31 29.45 -33.89 -16.45
CA THR A 31 29.76 -33.01 -15.32
C THR A 31 30.08 -33.79 -14.05
N ALA A 32 29.48 -34.97 -13.82
CA ALA A 32 29.73 -35.82 -12.65
C ALA A 32 31.22 -36.18 -12.44
N ARG A 33 32.02 -36.21 -13.52
CA ARG A 33 33.47 -36.48 -13.45
C ARG A 33 34.26 -35.34 -12.82
N TYR A 34 33.81 -34.11 -13.01
CA TYR A 34 34.51 -32.91 -12.56
C TYR A 34 34.00 -32.41 -11.21
N THR A 35 32.78 -32.79 -10.83
CA THR A 35 32.17 -32.39 -9.56
C THR A 35 32.64 -33.24 -8.38
N GLY A 36 33.27 -34.41 -8.62
CA GLY A 36 33.58 -35.37 -7.57
C GLY A 36 32.41 -36.30 -7.23
N LEU A 37 31.25 -36.18 -7.89
CA LEU A 37 30.09 -37.03 -7.62
C LEU A 37 30.43 -38.53 -7.69
N THR A 38 31.30 -38.94 -8.61
CA THR A 38 31.68 -40.35 -8.78
C THR A 38 32.45 -40.95 -7.60
N SER A 39 33.00 -40.15 -6.68
CA SER A 39 33.67 -40.67 -5.48
C SER A 39 32.70 -41.01 -4.36
N VAL A 40 31.50 -40.43 -4.36
CA VAL A 40 30.48 -40.65 -3.33
C VAL A 40 29.27 -41.45 -3.83
N LEU A 41 29.05 -41.51 -5.14
CA LEU A 41 27.91 -42.20 -5.75
C LEU A 41 28.21 -43.68 -6.01
N GLU A 42 27.46 -44.56 -5.35
CA GLU A 42 27.44 -45.99 -5.60
C GLU A 42 26.10 -46.43 -6.21
N PHE A 43 26.15 -47.42 -7.10
CA PHE A 43 24.95 -48.03 -7.68
C PHE A 43 24.79 -49.43 -7.10
N VAL A 44 23.62 -49.70 -6.54
CA VAL A 44 23.25 -51.00 -5.99
C VAL A 44 22.05 -51.52 -6.75
N GLU A 45 22.08 -52.80 -7.10
CA GLU A 45 20.98 -53.44 -7.81
C GLU A 45 19.81 -53.70 -6.85
N GLY A 46 18.61 -53.35 -7.30
CA GLY A 46 17.37 -53.64 -6.57
C GLY A 46 16.16 -52.91 -7.13
N THR A 47 15.01 -53.30 -6.63
CA THR A 47 13.69 -52.77 -6.98
C THR A 47 13.01 -52.19 -5.74
N PRO A 48 11.90 -51.44 -5.87
CA PRO A 48 11.11 -51.02 -4.72
C PRO A 48 10.77 -52.18 -3.76
N SER A 49 10.42 -53.36 -4.30
CA SER A 49 10.13 -54.54 -3.49
C SER A 49 11.31 -55.08 -2.66
N THR A 50 12.55 -54.76 -3.03
CA THR A 50 13.77 -55.15 -2.29
C THR A 50 14.42 -53.96 -1.57
N ALA A 51 13.77 -52.80 -1.55
CA ALA A 51 14.35 -51.58 -0.98
C ALA A 51 14.60 -51.70 0.53
N ALA A 52 13.73 -52.43 1.24
CA ALA A 52 13.83 -52.66 2.67
C ALA A 52 15.19 -53.24 3.10
N ASP A 53 15.71 -54.19 2.31
CA ASP A 53 17.01 -54.85 2.58
C ASP A 53 18.21 -53.93 2.37
N LYS A 54 17.99 -52.72 1.83
CA LYS A 54 19.03 -51.76 1.45
C LYS A 54 19.05 -50.50 2.32
N PHE A 55 18.21 -50.44 3.36
CA PHE A 55 18.20 -49.31 4.30
C PHE A 55 19.27 -49.41 5.39
N GLU A 56 19.99 -50.53 5.52
CA GLU A 56 21.04 -50.68 6.52
C GLU A 56 22.13 -49.60 6.33
N GLY A 57 22.37 -48.81 7.38
CA GLY A 57 23.34 -47.70 7.37
C GLY A 57 22.89 -46.46 6.58
N VAL A 58 21.63 -46.39 6.15
CA VAL A 58 21.07 -45.25 5.43
C VAL A 58 20.45 -44.25 6.41
N ASN A 59 20.95 -43.01 6.41
CA ASN A 59 20.41 -41.95 7.27
C ASN A 59 19.28 -41.16 6.60
N SER A 60 19.24 -41.12 5.27
CA SER A 60 18.31 -40.30 4.49
C SER A 60 17.85 -41.05 3.26
N TRP A 61 16.55 -41.03 2.98
CA TRP A 61 15.94 -41.75 1.88
C TRP A 61 15.18 -40.79 0.97
N LEU A 62 15.51 -40.82 -0.33
CA LEU A 62 14.78 -40.12 -1.38
C LEU A 62 14.11 -41.14 -2.30
N ALA A 63 12.78 -41.10 -2.39
CA ALA A 63 12.01 -41.82 -3.39
C ALA A 63 11.46 -40.83 -4.41
N PHE A 64 11.97 -40.86 -5.65
CA PHE A 64 11.60 -39.89 -6.67
C PHE A 64 10.74 -40.52 -7.76
N ASN A 65 9.54 -39.95 -7.97
CA ASN A 65 8.55 -40.46 -8.91
C ASN A 65 8.22 -41.94 -8.66
N ALA A 66 8.05 -42.29 -7.38
CA ALA A 66 7.76 -43.65 -6.94
C ALA A 66 6.24 -43.92 -6.95
N ASP A 67 5.88 -45.21 -6.95
CA ASP A 67 4.48 -45.61 -6.78
C ASP A 67 4.00 -45.29 -5.35
N PRO A 68 2.80 -44.72 -5.16
CA PRO A 68 2.18 -44.52 -3.86
C PRO A 68 2.26 -45.73 -2.92
N ALA A 69 1.98 -46.93 -3.45
CA ALA A 69 1.91 -48.16 -2.68
C ALA A 69 3.29 -48.56 -2.15
N ASP A 70 4.34 -48.30 -2.93
CA ASP A 70 5.72 -48.55 -2.53
C ASP A 70 6.13 -47.66 -1.35
N ILE A 71 5.75 -46.38 -1.37
CA ILE A 71 6.04 -45.45 -0.27
C ILE A 71 5.41 -45.94 1.02
N ILE A 72 4.10 -46.21 1.00
CA ILE A 72 3.34 -46.65 2.18
C ILE A 72 3.89 -47.98 2.73
N ALA A 73 4.30 -48.91 1.86
CA ALA A 73 4.86 -50.19 2.28
C ALA A 73 6.28 -50.07 2.88
N GLN A 74 7.07 -49.09 2.44
CA GLN A 74 8.50 -49.01 2.77
C GLN A 74 8.81 -48.11 3.97
N VAL A 75 7.95 -47.14 4.32
CA VAL A 75 8.22 -46.20 5.42
C VAL A 75 8.46 -46.89 6.77
N GLY A 76 7.72 -47.98 7.07
CA GLY A 76 7.93 -48.77 8.28
C GLY A 76 9.30 -49.46 8.30
N ALA A 77 9.74 -50.00 7.17
CA ALA A 77 11.05 -50.62 7.04
C ALA A 77 12.19 -49.59 7.14
N ALA A 78 12.03 -48.43 6.50
CA ALA A 78 12.97 -47.31 6.59
C ALA A 78 13.13 -46.83 8.05
N LYS A 79 12.02 -46.62 8.75
CA LYS A 79 11.98 -46.29 10.18
C LYS A 79 12.68 -47.35 11.02
N ALA A 80 12.37 -48.63 10.81
CA ALA A 80 12.98 -49.74 11.56
C ALA A 80 14.51 -49.85 11.32
N ALA A 81 14.97 -49.50 10.12
CA ALA A 81 16.39 -49.47 9.78
C ALA A 81 17.15 -48.24 10.30
N GLY A 82 16.45 -47.27 10.91
CA GLY A 82 17.05 -46.07 11.49
C GLY A 82 17.21 -44.88 10.54
N VAL A 83 16.49 -44.87 9.41
CA VAL A 83 16.41 -43.71 8.52
C VAL A 83 15.82 -42.52 9.27
N LYS A 84 16.48 -41.36 9.21
CA LYS A 84 16.11 -40.15 9.97
C LYS A 84 15.36 -39.11 9.15
N ASN A 85 15.61 -39.06 7.84
CA ASN A 85 14.97 -38.11 6.94
C ASN A 85 14.44 -38.81 5.69
N ILE A 86 13.16 -38.64 5.38
CA ILE A 86 12.48 -39.27 4.25
C ILE A 86 11.90 -38.17 3.36
N VAL A 87 12.26 -38.17 2.07
CA VAL A 87 11.60 -37.34 1.06
C VAL A 87 11.01 -38.25 -0.01
N ALA A 88 9.71 -38.14 -0.27
CA ALA A 88 9.05 -38.90 -1.33
C ALA A 88 8.35 -37.94 -2.31
N VAL A 89 8.51 -38.21 -3.60
CA VAL A 89 7.85 -37.48 -4.69
C VAL A 89 6.99 -38.46 -5.49
N VAL A 90 5.71 -38.18 -5.58
CA VAL A 90 4.72 -39.06 -6.20
C VAL A 90 3.89 -38.25 -7.19
N SER A 91 3.83 -38.68 -8.45
CA SER A 91 3.17 -37.96 -9.56
C SER A 91 1.73 -38.42 -9.82
N SER A 92 1.06 -38.94 -8.79
CA SER A 92 -0.31 -39.44 -8.83
C SER A 92 -1.11 -38.97 -7.61
N ASP A 93 -2.42 -39.18 -7.65
CA ASP A 93 -3.27 -38.94 -6.48
C ASP A 93 -2.99 -40.00 -5.41
N VAL A 94 -2.57 -39.55 -4.22
CA VAL A 94 -2.22 -40.39 -3.08
C VAL A 94 -2.63 -39.69 -1.79
N ASP A 95 -3.21 -40.48 -0.88
CA ASP A 95 -3.34 -40.11 0.53
C ASP A 95 -2.11 -40.61 1.29
N PHE A 96 -1.32 -39.68 1.82
CA PHE A 96 -0.13 -39.99 2.63
C PHE A 96 -0.46 -40.29 4.09
N GLY A 97 -1.72 -40.13 4.52
CA GLY A 97 -2.14 -40.32 5.90
C GLY A 97 -1.67 -41.62 6.57
N PRO A 98 -1.72 -42.79 5.89
CA PRO A 98 -1.16 -44.03 6.44
C PRO A 98 0.35 -43.98 6.70
N ALA A 99 1.12 -43.36 5.79
CA ALA A 99 2.56 -43.21 5.94
C ALA A 99 2.92 -42.17 7.02
N GLU A 100 2.18 -41.06 7.08
CA GLU A 100 2.33 -40.05 8.13
C GLU A 100 2.01 -40.62 9.51
N ALA A 101 0.96 -41.45 9.63
CA ALA A 101 0.60 -42.12 10.86
C ALA A 101 1.69 -43.10 11.34
N GLU A 102 2.33 -43.83 10.43
CA GLU A 102 3.43 -44.73 10.76
C GLU A 102 4.67 -43.97 11.27
N LEU A 103 4.93 -42.78 10.73
CA LEU A 103 6.08 -41.95 11.12
C LEU A 103 5.80 -41.04 12.31
N LYS A 104 4.54 -40.92 12.74
CA LYS A 104 4.16 -40.11 13.90
C LYS A 104 4.91 -40.55 15.16
N ASP A 105 5.42 -39.57 15.91
CA ASP A 105 6.18 -39.75 17.16
C ASP A 105 7.43 -40.64 17.04
N SER A 106 7.89 -40.94 15.81
CA SER A 106 9.07 -41.79 15.58
C SER A 106 10.40 -41.02 15.65
N GLY A 107 10.35 -39.68 15.63
CA GLY A 107 11.52 -38.82 15.49
C GLY A 107 12.10 -38.77 14.06
N VAL A 108 11.47 -39.44 13.09
CA VAL A 108 11.83 -39.39 11.67
C VAL A 108 11.20 -38.14 11.05
N THR A 109 12.04 -37.29 10.44
CA THR A 109 11.57 -36.16 9.64
C THR A 109 11.12 -36.68 8.28
N TYR A 110 9.95 -36.27 7.81
CA TYR A 110 9.46 -36.63 6.49
C TYR A 110 9.01 -35.42 5.69
N THR A 111 9.09 -35.53 4.37
CA THR A 111 8.49 -34.61 3.42
C THR A 111 7.86 -35.41 2.28
N PHE A 112 6.54 -35.30 2.12
CA PHE A 112 5.82 -35.98 1.05
C PHE A 112 5.31 -34.97 0.02
N ILE A 113 5.69 -35.18 -1.24
CA ILE A 113 5.41 -34.26 -2.33
C ILE A 113 4.51 -34.96 -3.33
N ARG A 114 3.26 -34.51 -3.42
CA ARG A 114 2.32 -34.91 -4.45
C ARG A 114 2.48 -33.99 -5.65
N THR A 115 2.92 -34.47 -6.79
CA THR A 115 3.15 -33.64 -7.97
C THR A 115 2.14 -33.92 -9.07
N GLY A 116 1.95 -32.94 -9.95
CA GLY A 116 1.41 -33.20 -11.28
C GLY A 116 2.31 -34.10 -12.12
N ALA A 117 1.97 -34.29 -13.39
CA ALA A 117 2.80 -35.05 -14.32
C ALA A 117 4.20 -34.42 -14.43
N ILE A 118 5.24 -35.24 -14.30
CA ILE A 118 6.64 -34.78 -14.38
C ILE A 118 7.08 -34.79 -15.85
N VAL A 119 7.26 -33.61 -16.42
CA VAL A 119 7.68 -33.44 -17.82
C VAL A 119 9.13 -33.01 -17.92
N ASP A 120 9.77 -33.32 -19.05
CA ASP A 120 11.13 -32.83 -19.33
C ASP A 120 11.16 -31.30 -19.39
N GLY A 121 12.10 -30.68 -18.68
CA GLY A 121 12.25 -29.23 -18.64
C GLY A 121 13.28 -28.78 -17.61
N LYS A 122 13.85 -27.59 -17.83
CA LYS A 122 14.89 -27.01 -16.96
C LYS A 122 14.28 -26.29 -15.77
N GLU A 123 15.01 -26.30 -14.65
CA GLU A 123 14.73 -25.48 -13.46
C GLU A 123 14.61 -24.00 -13.85
N GLY A 124 13.68 -23.27 -13.23
CA GLY A 124 13.50 -21.83 -13.41
C GLY A 124 12.80 -21.42 -14.72
N THR A 125 12.41 -22.37 -15.57
CA THR A 125 11.68 -22.08 -16.81
C THR A 125 10.25 -21.63 -16.53
N ASN A 126 9.56 -22.33 -15.61
CA ASN A 126 8.21 -22.01 -15.18
C ASN A 126 8.24 -21.61 -13.70
N PRO A 127 7.33 -20.73 -13.23
CA PRO A 127 7.10 -20.56 -11.81
C PRO A 127 6.61 -21.90 -11.22
N PHE A 128 6.83 -22.11 -9.93
CA PHE A 128 6.36 -23.28 -9.20
C PHE A 128 5.47 -22.84 -8.04
N VAL A 129 4.58 -23.73 -7.60
CA VAL A 129 3.70 -23.52 -6.45
C VAL A 129 3.75 -24.76 -5.56
N CYS A 130 3.90 -24.52 -4.27
CA CYS A 130 3.64 -25.51 -3.23
C CYS A 130 2.28 -25.20 -2.58
N GLY A 131 1.41 -26.20 -2.48
CA GLY A 131 0.05 -26.05 -1.93
C GLY A 131 -0.28 -27.14 -0.93
N GLU A 132 -1.38 -27.00 -0.21
CA GLU A 132 -1.83 -28.02 0.74
C GLU A 132 -2.35 -29.27 0.01
N ILE A 133 -2.09 -30.46 0.57
CA ILE A 133 -2.63 -31.73 0.03
C ILE A 133 -4.15 -31.69 -0.08
N ALA A 134 -4.84 -31.06 0.89
CA ALA A 134 -6.30 -30.95 0.92
C ALA A 134 -6.88 -30.17 -0.28
N THR A 135 -6.13 -29.20 -0.82
CA THR A 135 -6.53 -28.43 -2.00
C THR A 135 -6.44 -29.27 -3.28
N GLY A 136 -5.60 -30.30 -3.27
CA GLY A 136 -5.37 -31.18 -4.42
C GLY A 136 -4.56 -30.51 -5.55
N LEU A 137 -4.43 -31.24 -6.65
CA LEU A 137 -3.75 -30.78 -7.87
C LEU A 137 -4.78 -30.32 -8.91
N GLY A 138 -4.40 -29.38 -9.77
CA GLY A 138 -5.17 -29.07 -10.97
C GLY A 138 -5.29 -30.30 -11.90
N ALA A 139 -6.37 -30.39 -12.67
CA ALA A 139 -6.62 -31.53 -13.56
C ALA A 139 -5.46 -31.79 -14.56
N ASP A 140 -4.83 -30.72 -15.03
CA ASP A 140 -3.67 -30.75 -15.93
C ASP A 140 -2.37 -30.30 -15.22
N ALA A 141 -2.26 -30.58 -13.91
CA ALA A 141 -1.08 -30.21 -13.15
C ALA A 141 0.17 -30.87 -13.75
N VAL A 142 1.18 -30.06 -13.99
CA VAL A 142 2.46 -30.46 -14.55
C VAL A 142 3.58 -29.80 -13.74
N VAL A 143 4.71 -30.47 -13.58
CA VAL A 143 5.94 -29.88 -13.06
C VAL A 143 7.12 -30.28 -13.95
N THR A 144 8.06 -29.36 -14.17
CA THR A 144 9.29 -29.70 -14.88
C THR A 144 10.21 -30.57 -14.03
N ARG A 145 10.86 -31.56 -14.66
CA ARG A 145 11.68 -32.56 -13.95
C ARG A 145 12.80 -31.92 -13.14
N ASP A 146 13.55 -30.99 -13.72
CA ASP A 146 14.66 -30.36 -13.01
C ASP A 146 14.18 -29.54 -11.80
N GLU A 147 12.98 -28.95 -11.88
CA GLU A 147 12.34 -28.23 -10.77
C GLU A 147 11.91 -29.19 -9.66
N ALA A 148 11.22 -30.28 -10.00
CA ALA A 148 10.85 -31.31 -9.03
C ALA A 148 12.07 -31.95 -8.36
N VAL A 149 13.14 -32.22 -9.13
CA VAL A 149 14.41 -32.74 -8.59
C VAL A 149 15.05 -31.72 -7.65
N ARG A 150 15.03 -30.43 -8.01
CA ARG A 150 15.59 -29.38 -7.17
C ARG A 150 14.85 -29.29 -5.84
N ILE A 151 13.54 -29.13 -5.89
CA ILE A 151 12.70 -28.98 -4.69
C ILE A 151 12.83 -30.20 -3.79
N ALA A 152 12.77 -31.42 -4.34
CA ALA A 152 12.92 -32.64 -3.57
C ALA A 152 14.29 -32.76 -2.87
N ALA A 153 15.37 -32.35 -3.54
CA ALA A 153 16.69 -32.33 -2.92
C ALA A 153 16.81 -31.27 -1.82
N GLU A 154 16.26 -30.07 -2.04
CA GLU A 154 16.30 -28.98 -1.07
C GLU A 154 15.46 -29.27 0.19
N CYS A 155 14.43 -30.12 0.10
CA CYS A 155 13.64 -30.54 1.27
C CYS A 155 14.47 -31.24 2.35
N PHE A 156 15.63 -31.82 2.02
CA PHE A 156 16.56 -32.35 3.03
C PHE A 156 17.22 -31.24 3.87
N MET A 157 17.31 -30.02 3.33
CA MET A 157 18.00 -28.87 3.94
C MET A 157 17.03 -27.85 4.55
N ILE A 158 15.76 -27.88 4.13
CA ILE A 158 14.75 -26.91 4.53
C ILE A 158 13.96 -27.45 5.74
N GLU A 159 14.12 -26.80 6.89
CA GLU A 159 13.42 -27.19 8.13
C GLU A 159 11.90 -27.09 7.99
N SER A 160 11.40 -26.06 7.29
CA SER A 160 9.96 -25.84 7.09
C SER A 160 9.28 -26.91 6.23
N ALA A 161 10.05 -27.80 5.60
CA ALA A 161 9.55 -28.96 4.85
C ALA A 161 9.39 -30.20 5.73
N GLY A 162 10.00 -30.23 6.91
CA GLY A 162 9.92 -31.35 7.83
C GLY A 162 8.52 -31.55 8.42
N GLY A 163 8.05 -32.78 8.39
CA GLY A 163 6.73 -33.17 8.91
C GLY A 163 5.57 -32.67 8.04
N LYS A 164 5.80 -32.43 6.75
CA LYS A 164 4.77 -31.91 5.84
C LYS A 164 4.54 -32.82 4.65
N ALA A 165 3.27 -32.91 4.26
CA ALA A 165 2.87 -33.31 2.93
C ALA A 165 2.30 -32.09 2.18
N PHE A 166 2.71 -31.89 0.92
CA PHE A 166 2.25 -30.77 0.09
C PHE A 166 2.16 -31.13 -1.39
N THR A 167 1.40 -30.35 -2.15
CA THR A 167 1.29 -30.47 -3.61
C THR A 167 2.33 -29.62 -4.31
N LEU A 168 2.89 -30.08 -5.42
CA LEU A 168 3.81 -29.31 -6.27
C LEU A 168 3.38 -29.34 -7.74
N GLN A 169 3.27 -28.15 -8.32
CA GLN A 169 2.93 -27.96 -9.74
C GLN A 169 3.54 -26.66 -10.28
N ASN A 170 3.53 -26.50 -11.59
CA ASN A 170 3.81 -25.22 -12.23
C ASN A 170 2.78 -24.18 -11.77
N GLY A 171 3.28 -22.98 -11.49
CA GLY A 171 2.48 -21.84 -11.09
C GLY A 171 1.95 -21.01 -12.25
N ASP A 172 1.14 -20.03 -11.91
CA ASP A 172 0.58 -19.03 -12.81
C ASP A 172 1.36 -17.69 -12.70
N GLU A 173 0.75 -16.62 -13.22
CA GLU A 173 1.31 -15.26 -13.14
C GLU A 173 1.46 -14.76 -11.70
N LYS A 174 0.59 -15.17 -10.78
CA LYS A 174 0.68 -14.77 -9.36
C LYS A 174 1.87 -15.44 -8.70
N ALA A 175 2.06 -16.72 -8.95
CA ALA A 175 3.26 -17.44 -8.50
C ALA A 175 4.54 -16.81 -9.09
N MET A 176 4.50 -16.40 -10.36
CA MET A 176 5.63 -15.69 -10.98
C MET A 176 5.91 -14.34 -10.32
N ALA A 177 4.87 -13.54 -10.03
CA ALA A 177 5.00 -12.26 -9.36
C ALA A 177 5.59 -12.43 -7.95
N TYR A 178 5.12 -13.42 -7.21
CA TYR A 178 5.63 -13.78 -5.89
C TYR A 178 7.12 -14.18 -5.93
N LEU A 179 7.50 -15.11 -6.81
CA LEU A 179 8.90 -15.51 -6.95
C LEU A 179 9.80 -14.35 -7.40
N LYS A 180 9.28 -13.42 -8.23
CA LYS A 180 9.99 -12.19 -8.59
C LYS A 180 10.17 -11.25 -7.40
N LYS A 181 9.16 -11.11 -6.52
CA LYS A 181 9.27 -10.34 -5.26
C LYS A 181 10.43 -10.88 -4.41
N LEU A 182 10.44 -12.19 -4.15
CA LEU A 182 11.51 -12.83 -3.36
C LEU A 182 12.90 -12.62 -3.97
N ARG A 183 13.05 -12.73 -5.29
CA ARG A 183 14.31 -12.45 -5.99
C ARG A 183 14.73 -10.99 -5.88
N GLY A 184 13.76 -10.07 -5.96
CA GLY A 184 13.98 -8.64 -5.76
C GLY A 184 14.48 -8.31 -4.36
N GLU A 185 14.05 -9.08 -3.36
CA GLU A 185 14.54 -9.02 -1.98
C GLU A 185 15.90 -9.72 -1.77
N GLY A 186 16.50 -10.28 -2.84
CA GLY A 186 17.80 -10.97 -2.77
C GLY A 186 17.72 -12.38 -2.18
N LYS A 187 16.53 -12.97 -2.07
CA LYS A 187 16.37 -14.35 -1.60
C LYS A 187 17.01 -15.34 -2.57
N SER A 188 17.76 -16.28 -2.02
CA SER A 188 18.32 -17.40 -2.76
C SER A 188 17.23 -18.35 -3.24
N ARG A 189 17.56 -19.22 -4.20
CA ARG A 189 16.61 -20.22 -4.71
C ARG A 189 16.12 -21.19 -3.63
N GLN A 190 16.99 -21.54 -2.69
CA GLN A 190 16.62 -22.38 -1.55
C GLN A 190 15.61 -21.67 -0.64
N GLU A 191 15.81 -20.38 -0.38
CA GLU A 191 14.86 -19.56 0.37
C GLU A 191 13.52 -19.42 -0.38
N GLU A 192 13.53 -19.23 -1.70
CA GLU A 192 12.28 -19.22 -2.50
C GLU A 192 11.45 -20.49 -2.26
N ILE A 193 12.10 -21.66 -2.27
CA ILE A 193 11.44 -22.96 -2.02
C ILE A 193 10.94 -23.03 -0.57
N MET A 194 11.75 -22.59 0.39
CA MET A 194 11.38 -22.57 1.81
C MET A 194 10.12 -21.73 2.06
N TYR A 195 10.05 -20.52 1.51
CA TYR A 195 8.89 -19.64 1.64
C TYR A 195 7.66 -20.19 0.91
N ALA A 196 7.85 -20.81 -0.27
CA ALA A 196 6.76 -21.47 -0.97
C ALA A 196 6.16 -22.63 -0.16
N ILE A 197 6.99 -23.50 0.44
CA ILE A 197 6.54 -24.61 1.31
C ILE A 197 5.90 -24.09 2.62
N ALA A 198 6.30 -22.91 3.08
CA ALA A 198 5.70 -22.26 4.24
C ALA A 198 4.32 -21.65 3.96
N GLY A 199 3.88 -21.57 2.70
CA GLY A 199 2.58 -21.00 2.32
C GLY A 199 2.62 -19.51 1.96
N GLY A 200 3.81 -18.91 1.79
CA GLY A 200 3.95 -17.47 1.58
C GLY A 200 3.33 -16.93 0.29
N LEU A 201 3.01 -17.78 -0.69
CA LEU A 201 2.22 -17.37 -1.86
C LEU A 201 0.80 -16.96 -1.48
N GLY A 202 0.16 -17.68 -0.55
CA GLY A 202 -1.18 -17.34 -0.07
C GLY A 202 -1.19 -15.98 0.61
N GLU A 203 -0.22 -15.75 1.50
CA GLU A 203 -0.03 -14.46 2.18
C GLU A 203 0.20 -13.31 1.18
N PHE A 204 1.02 -13.53 0.15
CA PHE A 204 1.26 -12.55 -0.90
C PHE A 204 -0.02 -12.22 -1.69
N ILE A 205 -0.84 -13.23 -2.00
CA ILE A 205 -2.10 -13.01 -2.72
C ILE A 205 -3.06 -12.18 -1.88
N GLU A 206 -3.16 -12.43 -0.57
CA GLU A 206 -4.01 -11.63 0.32
C GLU A 206 -3.46 -10.21 0.50
N GLU A 207 -2.14 -10.03 0.65
CA GLU A 207 -1.49 -8.72 0.70
C GLU A 207 -1.80 -7.88 -0.56
N VAL A 208 -1.68 -8.49 -1.74
CA VAL A 208 -1.99 -7.81 -3.02
C VAL A 208 -3.46 -7.42 -3.08
N LYS A 209 -4.38 -8.31 -2.70
CA LYS A 209 -5.83 -7.99 -2.65
C LYS A 209 -6.11 -6.82 -1.72
N GLU A 210 -5.54 -6.80 -0.52
CA GLU A 210 -5.74 -5.69 0.41
C GLU A 210 -5.25 -4.34 -0.17
N VAL A 211 -4.12 -4.35 -0.88
CA VAL A 211 -3.60 -3.14 -1.53
C VAL A 211 -4.51 -2.70 -2.67
N GLU A 212 -5.00 -3.64 -3.48
CA GLU A 212 -5.95 -3.36 -4.56
C GLU A 212 -7.29 -2.83 -4.02
N GLU A 213 -7.82 -3.40 -2.95
CA GLU A 213 -9.04 -2.95 -2.28
C GLU A 213 -8.86 -1.55 -1.68
N LYS A 214 -7.73 -1.28 -1.01
CA LYS A 214 -7.42 0.06 -0.48
C LYS A 214 -7.27 1.08 -1.62
N ALA A 215 -6.66 0.69 -2.73
CA ALA A 215 -6.53 1.56 -3.91
C ALA A 215 -7.89 1.81 -4.59
N ALA A 216 -8.74 0.79 -4.69
CA ALA A 216 -10.09 0.90 -5.23
C ALA A 216 -10.99 1.76 -4.35
N ALA A 217 -10.96 1.57 -3.02
CA ALA A 217 -11.69 2.39 -2.07
C ALA A 217 -11.22 3.85 -2.09
N LYS A 218 -9.91 4.10 -2.27
CA LYS A 218 -9.37 5.45 -2.45
C LYS A 218 -9.89 6.08 -3.74
N LYS A 219 -9.90 5.34 -4.86
CA LYS A 219 -10.47 5.82 -6.13
C LYS A 219 -11.97 6.08 -6.03
N GLU A 220 -12.73 5.20 -5.39
CA GLU A 220 -14.18 5.39 -5.18
C GLU A 220 -14.47 6.59 -4.25
N ALA A 221 -13.62 6.85 -3.26
CA ALA A 221 -13.71 8.05 -2.44
C ALA A 221 -13.36 9.34 -3.23
N GLU A 222 -12.45 9.25 -4.21
CA GLU A 222 -12.11 10.36 -5.11
C GLU A 222 -13.17 10.57 -6.22
N ASP A 223 -13.84 9.50 -6.68
CA ASP A 223 -14.91 9.51 -7.70
C ASP A 223 -16.31 9.75 -7.12
N LYS A 224 -16.49 9.72 -5.79
CA LYS A 224 -17.71 10.26 -5.18
C LYS A 224 -17.79 11.73 -5.59
N PRO A 225 -18.89 12.17 -6.23
CA PRO A 225 -19.01 13.57 -6.59
C PRO A 225 -18.88 14.40 -5.32
N LYS A 226 -17.90 15.31 -5.28
CA LYS A 226 -17.95 16.46 -4.37
C LYS A 226 -19.34 17.06 -4.55
N PHE A 227 -20.18 16.93 -3.51
CA PHE A 227 -21.55 17.42 -3.40
C PHE A 227 -22.02 18.19 -4.64
N VAL A 228 -22.71 17.52 -5.58
CA VAL A 228 -23.44 18.23 -6.63
C VAL A 228 -24.61 18.88 -5.94
N SER A 229 -24.54 20.20 -5.69
CA SER A 229 -25.68 20.89 -5.10
C SER A 229 -26.88 20.72 -6.04
N THR A 230 -27.98 20.23 -5.50
CA THR A 230 -29.29 20.11 -6.15
C THR A 230 -29.97 21.46 -6.35
N GLN A 231 -29.27 22.58 -6.09
CA GLN A 231 -29.78 23.91 -6.35
C GLN A 231 -29.66 24.20 -7.85
N THR A 232 -30.77 24.62 -8.43
CA THR A 232 -30.82 25.17 -9.79
C THR A 232 -29.92 26.41 -9.90
N ALA A 233 -29.46 26.75 -11.10
CA ALA A 233 -28.55 27.88 -11.30
C ALA A 233 -29.10 29.21 -10.74
N GLU A 234 -30.42 29.38 -10.76
CA GLU A 234 -31.14 30.55 -10.23
C GLU A 234 -31.13 30.62 -8.69
N GLU A 235 -31.20 29.49 -7.99
CA GLU A 235 -31.11 29.46 -6.53
C GLU A 235 -29.70 29.81 -6.04
N ARG A 236 -28.66 29.47 -6.82
CA ARG A 236 -27.27 29.84 -6.49
C ARG A 236 -27.01 31.32 -6.69
N THR A 237 -27.54 31.93 -7.75
CA THR A 237 -27.39 33.38 -7.98
C THR A 237 -28.11 34.16 -6.89
N ALA A 238 -29.33 33.76 -6.52
CA ALA A 238 -30.08 34.42 -5.44
C ALA A 238 -29.38 34.31 -4.07
N GLU A 239 -28.76 33.16 -3.77
CA GLU A 239 -28.01 32.99 -2.51
C GLU A 239 -26.70 33.81 -2.51
N ILE A 240 -25.99 33.88 -3.64
CA ILE A 240 -24.79 34.71 -3.80
C ILE A 240 -25.16 36.20 -3.64
N ASP A 241 -26.22 36.66 -4.29
CA ASP A 241 -26.67 38.06 -4.20
C ASP A 241 -27.08 38.40 -2.76
N ALA A 242 -27.80 37.52 -2.08
CA ALA A 242 -28.15 37.70 -0.67
C ALA A 242 -26.92 37.75 0.26
N LEU A 243 -25.87 36.96 -0.03
CA LEU A 243 -24.61 36.97 0.71
C LEU A 243 -23.80 38.24 0.45
N ILE A 244 -23.78 38.74 -0.78
CA ILE A 244 -23.13 40.01 -1.15
C ILE A 244 -23.82 41.16 -0.41
N LEU A 245 -25.15 41.20 -0.42
CA LEU A 245 -25.93 42.26 0.24
C LEU A 245 -25.69 42.25 1.76
N LYS A 246 -25.70 41.07 2.38
CA LYS A 246 -25.36 40.91 3.80
C LYS A 246 -23.90 41.25 4.12
N GLY A 247 -22.99 41.06 3.17
CA GLY A 247 -21.59 41.47 3.27
C GLY A 247 -21.45 42.99 3.25
N GLN A 248 -22.14 43.66 2.32
CA GLN A 248 -22.17 45.11 2.18
C GLN A 248 -22.77 45.80 3.41
N GLU A 249 -23.88 45.29 3.95
CA GLU A 249 -24.48 45.81 5.19
C GLU A 249 -23.52 45.73 6.38
N LYS A 250 -22.82 44.59 6.54
CA LYS A 250 -21.80 44.43 7.59
C LYS A 250 -20.61 45.36 7.41
N LEU A 251 -20.20 45.62 6.18
CA LEU A 251 -19.10 46.52 5.88
C LEU A 251 -19.49 47.97 6.19
N LYS A 252 -20.67 48.43 5.74
CA LYS A 252 -21.19 49.76 6.07
C LYS A 252 -21.33 49.97 7.58
N ALA A 253 -21.87 48.98 8.30
CA ALA A 253 -21.98 49.05 9.76
C ALA A 253 -20.61 49.12 10.45
N ARG A 254 -19.60 48.44 9.90
CA ARG A 254 -18.22 48.52 10.43
C ARG A 254 -17.60 49.88 10.15
N GLN A 255 -17.75 50.41 8.93
CA GLN A 255 -17.25 51.73 8.56
C GLN A 255 -17.88 52.83 9.43
N GLU A 256 -19.19 52.77 9.65
CA GLU A 256 -19.91 53.71 10.51
C GLU A 256 -19.40 53.65 11.96
N GLN A 257 -19.11 52.45 12.47
CA GLN A 257 -18.50 52.30 13.78
C GLN A 257 -17.08 52.87 13.85
N GLU A 258 -16.25 52.69 12.81
CA GLU A 258 -14.89 53.24 12.75
C GLU A 258 -14.91 54.77 12.71
N TYR A 259 -15.87 55.40 12.02
CA TYR A 259 -16.09 56.85 12.09
C TYR A 259 -16.46 57.31 13.50
N ILE A 260 -17.37 56.59 14.18
CA ILE A 260 -17.77 56.91 15.56
C ILE A 260 -16.58 56.80 16.52
N ASP A 261 -15.78 55.74 16.40
CA ASP A 261 -14.63 55.51 17.27
C ASP A 261 -13.53 56.57 17.04
N ALA A 262 -13.27 56.95 15.78
CA ALA A 262 -12.38 58.05 15.43
C ALA A 262 -12.88 59.40 15.98
N ALA A 263 -14.18 59.70 15.82
CA ALA A 263 -14.80 60.92 16.34
C ALA A 263 -14.64 61.03 17.86
N LYS A 264 -14.82 59.91 18.59
CA LYS A 264 -14.63 59.87 20.04
C LYS A 264 -13.19 60.19 20.45
N ILE A 265 -12.19 59.71 19.71
CA ILE A 265 -10.79 59.99 20.00
C ILE A 265 -10.49 61.49 19.84
N GLU A 266 -10.94 62.10 18.74
CA GLU A 266 -10.75 63.55 18.53
C GLU A 266 -11.51 64.38 19.56
N LEU A 267 -12.73 63.98 19.88
CA LEU A 267 -13.57 64.63 20.86
C LEU A 267 -12.94 64.57 22.27
N GLN A 268 -12.26 63.48 22.62
CA GLN A 268 -11.47 63.40 23.87
C GLN A 268 -10.29 64.36 23.89
N VAL A 269 -9.60 64.54 22.76
CA VAL A 269 -8.49 65.51 22.64
C VAL A 269 -9.01 66.94 22.80
N GLU A 270 -10.13 67.28 22.15
CA GLU A 270 -10.74 68.60 22.26
C GLU A 270 -11.37 68.86 23.64
N PHE A 271 -12.02 67.85 24.24
CA PHE A 271 -12.48 67.92 25.62
C PHE A 271 -11.33 68.22 26.58
N ALA A 272 -10.17 67.59 26.41
CA ALA A 272 -9.00 67.86 27.24
C ALA A 272 -8.51 69.31 27.14
N LYS A 273 -8.66 69.96 25.97
CA LYS A 273 -8.37 71.38 25.78
C LYS A 273 -9.46 72.28 26.37
N GLN A 274 -10.72 71.91 26.21
CA GLN A 274 -11.88 72.71 26.64
C GLN A 274 -12.14 72.63 28.16
N LYS A 275 -11.88 71.48 28.80
CA LYS A 275 -12.13 71.28 30.23
C LYS A 275 -11.43 72.30 31.13
N TRP A 276 -10.29 72.84 30.68
CA TRP A 276 -9.50 73.83 31.43
C TRP A 276 -9.72 75.27 30.95
N SER A 277 -10.65 75.50 30.01
CA SER A 277 -11.02 76.83 29.53
C SER A 277 -12.18 77.43 30.34
N GLU A 278 -12.26 78.76 30.38
CA GLU A 278 -13.27 79.48 31.16
C GLU A 278 -14.66 79.29 30.53
N GLY A 279 -15.54 78.53 31.19
CA GLY A 279 -16.89 78.20 30.69
C GLY A 279 -17.02 76.86 29.95
N GLY A 280 -15.99 76.01 29.97
CA GLY A 280 -16.02 74.66 29.37
C GLY A 280 -16.94 73.67 30.08
N ILE A 281 -17.36 72.62 29.37
CA ILE A 281 -18.12 71.50 29.96
C ILE A 281 -17.12 70.63 30.71
N SER A 282 -17.36 70.38 32.00
CA SER A 282 -16.44 69.61 32.84
C SER A 282 -16.67 68.10 32.83
N ASP A 283 -17.86 67.68 32.37
CA ASP A 283 -18.27 66.28 32.25
C ASP A 283 -18.02 65.76 30.82
N SER A 284 -17.27 64.66 30.72
CA SER A 284 -16.88 64.08 29.43
C SER A 284 -18.05 63.43 28.70
N ALA A 285 -19.02 62.86 29.43
CA ALA A 285 -20.17 62.21 28.82
C ALA A 285 -21.17 63.25 28.30
N GLU A 286 -21.36 64.36 29.04
CA GLU A 286 -22.18 65.48 28.57
C GLU A 286 -21.58 66.16 27.32
N TYR A 287 -20.25 66.26 27.24
CA TYR A 287 -19.55 66.79 26.07
C TYR A 287 -19.67 65.84 24.86
N GLU A 288 -19.49 64.53 25.07
CA GLU A 288 -19.66 63.52 24.02
C GLU A 288 -21.09 63.49 23.48
N GLU A 289 -22.10 63.44 24.35
CA GLU A 289 -23.51 63.41 23.93
C GLU A 289 -23.90 64.64 23.09
N LYS A 290 -23.32 65.79 23.40
CA LYS A 290 -23.63 67.05 22.71
C LYS A 290 -22.94 67.21 21.36
N TYR A 291 -21.70 66.72 21.21
CA TYR A 291 -20.86 67.05 20.05
C TYR A 291 -20.49 65.84 19.17
N LEU A 292 -20.69 64.59 19.62
CA LEU A 292 -20.27 63.40 18.88
C LEU A 292 -20.87 63.33 17.46
N ALA A 293 -22.17 63.60 17.32
CA ALA A 293 -22.83 63.53 16.01
C ALA A 293 -22.25 64.54 15.02
N GLN A 294 -21.90 65.75 15.49
CA GLN A 294 -21.27 66.77 14.66
C GLN A 294 -19.87 66.34 14.22
N TYR A 295 -19.06 65.81 15.15
CA TYR A 295 -17.71 65.34 14.84
C TYR A 295 -17.70 64.13 13.89
N VAL A 296 -18.70 63.26 13.96
CA VAL A 296 -18.84 62.14 13.02
C VAL A 296 -19.11 62.66 11.60
N GLU A 297 -19.99 63.65 11.43
CA GLU A 297 -20.25 64.25 10.11
C GLU A 297 -19.04 65.03 9.59
N ASP A 298 -18.40 65.85 10.43
CA ASP A 298 -17.16 66.55 10.08
C ASP A 298 -16.04 65.58 9.66
N LEU A 299 -15.99 64.38 10.26
CA LEU A 299 -15.03 63.34 9.90
C LEU A 299 -15.37 62.66 8.58
N LYS A 300 -16.64 62.42 8.28
CA LYS A 300 -17.06 61.86 6.99
C LYS A 300 -16.70 62.79 5.83
N GLU A 301 -16.75 64.11 6.04
CA GLU A 301 -16.38 65.09 5.02
C GLU A 301 -14.86 65.13 4.73
N ARG A 302 -14.02 64.64 5.63
CA ARG A 302 -12.55 64.75 5.54
C ARG A 302 -11.79 63.45 5.72
N ALA A 303 -12.46 62.30 5.68
CA ALA A 303 -11.83 61.00 5.81
C ALA A 303 -12.49 59.97 4.88
N TYR A 304 -11.65 59.15 4.25
CA TYR A 304 -12.05 58.11 3.31
C TYR A 304 -11.46 56.76 3.73
N PHE A 305 -12.05 55.67 3.24
CA PHE A 305 -11.48 54.34 3.40
C PHE A 305 -10.64 53.98 2.17
N ASP A 306 -9.42 53.48 2.36
CA ASP A 306 -8.61 52.96 1.25
C ASP A 306 -9.05 51.56 0.78
N GLU A 307 -8.39 51.04 -0.25
CA GLU A 307 -8.64 49.69 -0.81
C GLU A 307 -8.51 48.55 0.22
N ASP A 308 -7.71 48.77 1.27
CA ASP A 308 -7.51 47.82 2.37
C ASP A 308 -8.55 48.00 3.50
N GLY A 309 -9.46 48.96 3.38
CA GLY A 309 -10.54 49.24 4.32
C GLY A 309 -10.08 49.97 5.58
N VAL A 310 -8.99 50.74 5.50
CA VAL A 310 -8.46 51.55 6.60
C VAL A 310 -8.97 52.98 6.47
N LEU A 311 -9.49 53.55 7.56
CA LEU A 311 -9.93 54.94 7.62
C LEU A 311 -8.71 55.89 7.62
N ASN A 312 -8.59 56.71 6.58
CA ASN A 312 -7.54 57.70 6.40
C ASN A 312 -8.11 59.12 6.50
N PHE A 313 -7.40 60.00 7.21
CA PHE A 313 -7.80 61.40 7.40
C PHE A 313 -7.07 62.30 6.43
N VAL A 314 -7.81 63.12 5.69
CA VAL A 314 -7.27 64.16 4.82
C VAL A 314 -6.92 65.37 5.68
N ARG A 315 -5.64 65.77 5.69
CA ARG A 315 -5.21 67.03 6.31
C ARG A 315 -5.21 68.12 5.24
N GLU A 316 -5.51 69.37 5.61
CA GLU A 316 -5.44 70.51 4.67
C GLU A 316 -4.07 70.64 3.99
N GLU A 317 -2.98 70.22 4.65
CA GLU A 317 -1.61 70.22 4.08
C GLU A 317 -1.36 69.14 3.01
N ASP A 318 -2.22 68.10 2.95
CA ASP A 318 -2.09 66.99 2.00
C ASP A 318 -2.79 67.31 0.66
N LEU A 319 -3.84 68.16 0.67
CA LEU A 319 -4.52 68.66 -0.53
C LEU A 319 -3.65 69.57 -1.40
N ASP A 320 -2.73 70.33 -0.79
CA ASP A 320 -1.79 71.22 -1.50
C ASP A 320 -0.64 70.47 -2.21
N GLN A 321 -0.46 69.17 -1.92
CA GLN A 321 0.61 68.33 -2.49
C GLN A 321 0.10 67.34 -3.56
N MET A 322 -1.23 67.20 -3.71
CA MET A 322 -1.82 66.36 -4.75
C MET A 322 -1.65 67.04 -6.11
N SER A 323 -1.21 66.27 -7.10
CA SER A 323 -1.14 66.74 -8.47
C SER A 323 -2.55 67.01 -9.02
N GLU A 324 -2.66 67.87 -10.04
CA GLU A 324 -3.93 68.21 -10.70
C GLU A 324 -4.61 66.94 -11.29
N GLU A 325 -3.84 65.89 -11.59
CA GLU A 325 -4.34 64.57 -12.01
C GLU A 325 -4.93 63.75 -10.84
N GLU A 326 -4.30 63.75 -9.66
CA GLU A 326 -4.79 63.02 -8.49
C GLU A 326 -6.06 63.65 -7.89
N LEU A 327 -6.18 64.98 -7.95
CA LEU A 327 -7.41 65.68 -7.58
C LEU A 327 -8.55 65.37 -8.55
N ALA A 328 -8.26 65.25 -9.85
CA ALA A 328 -9.25 64.89 -10.85
C ALA A 328 -9.71 63.43 -10.74
N GLU A 329 -8.84 62.51 -10.33
CA GLU A 329 -9.24 61.12 -10.02
C GLU A 329 -10.12 61.04 -8.77
N LEU A 330 -9.80 61.79 -7.72
CA LEU A 330 -10.61 61.82 -6.50
C LEU A 330 -12.02 62.40 -6.74
N ASP A 331 -12.10 63.50 -7.49
CA ASP A 331 -13.39 64.09 -7.90
C ASP A 331 -14.19 63.11 -8.78
N ALA A 332 -13.52 62.40 -9.69
CA ALA A 332 -14.18 61.41 -10.53
C ALA A 332 -14.66 60.17 -9.74
N GLU A 333 -13.93 59.75 -8.70
CA GLU A 333 -14.38 58.69 -7.80
C GLU A 333 -15.58 59.11 -6.96
N LEU A 334 -15.57 60.32 -6.41
CA LEU A 334 -16.70 60.88 -5.67
C LEU A 334 -17.95 61.00 -6.55
N GLU A 335 -17.82 61.55 -7.77
CA GLU A 335 -18.93 61.60 -8.73
C GLU A 335 -19.43 60.20 -9.14
N ALA A 336 -18.53 59.21 -9.26
CA ALA A 336 -18.89 57.84 -9.57
C ALA A 336 -19.59 57.13 -8.40
N GLU A 337 -19.23 57.46 -7.16
CA GLU A 337 -19.87 56.95 -5.96
C GLU A 337 -21.28 57.56 -5.78
N GLU A 338 -21.43 58.87 -5.96
CA GLU A 338 -22.74 59.54 -5.98
C GLU A 338 -23.64 58.99 -7.10
N ALA A 339 -23.09 58.74 -8.29
CA ALA A 339 -23.83 58.15 -9.39
C ALA A 339 -24.24 56.68 -9.13
N LYS A 340 -23.43 55.92 -8.38
CA LYS A 340 -23.78 54.57 -7.92
C LYS A 340 -24.87 54.59 -6.86
N GLU A 341 -24.82 55.50 -5.90
CA GLU A 341 -25.88 55.65 -4.89
C GLU A 341 -27.20 56.12 -5.51
N ALA A 342 -27.15 57.07 -6.45
CA ALA A 342 -28.32 57.51 -7.21
C ALA A 342 -28.95 56.35 -8.02
N ASN A 343 -28.14 55.52 -8.69
CA ASN A 343 -28.63 54.36 -9.44
C ASN A 343 -29.16 53.23 -8.53
N ALA A 344 -28.55 53.02 -7.35
CA ALA A 344 -29.05 52.06 -6.36
C ALA A 344 -30.43 52.48 -5.82
N SER A 345 -30.67 53.79 -5.65
CA SER A 345 -31.98 54.32 -5.24
C SER A 345 -33.07 54.16 -6.33
N LEU A 346 -32.69 54.23 -7.61
CA LEU A 346 -33.59 54.07 -8.76
C LEU A 346 -33.91 52.60 -9.09
N ALA A 347 -33.01 51.68 -8.77
CA ALA A 347 -33.24 50.24 -8.92
C ALA A 347 -34.21 49.68 -7.87
N GLY A 348 -34.25 50.26 -6.65
CA GLY A 348 -35.21 49.89 -5.60
C GLY A 348 -36.64 50.41 -5.78
N ALA A 349 -36.88 51.37 -6.67
CA ALA A 349 -38.19 51.97 -6.90
C ALA A 349 -38.95 51.42 -8.13
N LYS A 350 -38.42 50.40 -8.81
CA LYS A 350 -39.07 49.74 -9.95
C LYS A 350 -39.71 48.39 -9.64
N ASP A 351 -39.56 47.90 -8.41
CA ASP A 351 -40.16 46.66 -7.91
C ASP A 351 -41.14 46.91 -6.73
N GLU A 352 -42.00 47.94 -6.86
CA GLU A 352 -43.27 48.07 -6.10
C GLU A 352 -44.49 48.03 -7.03
#